data_AF-A0AA85BAA7-F1
#
_entry.id   AF-A0AA85BAA7-F1
#
_cell.length_a   1.000
_cell.length_b   1.000
_cell.length_c   1.000
_cell.angle_alpha   90.00
_cell.angle_beta   90.00
_cell.angle_gamma   90.00
#
_symmetry.space_group_name_H-M   'P 1'
#
loop_
_entity.id
_entity.type
_entity.pdbx_description
1 polymer ?
#
loop_
_entity_poly.entity_id
_entity_poly.type
_entity_poly.pdbx_seq_one_letter_code
_entity_poly.pdbx_strand_id
1 'polypeptide(L)'
;MFRFERDGGESIGKCGCSVGYYSILEVFLLCAKKLINNSEINWRYILNVSGQELPLRTNWELVALLKAINGSNIVENLGPGHNPERWPNKNLTFPIIWSKGSFYMALRRDFVDFYQNDPKANELLDAMKAEEHLPKHPDELFFSTLNYNPLLGAPGACKEEYITSDFDIRAMYIGRFVRWADRPCRRGKIRNGICLIGISMLPSIPKRMELFANKFSENFEPIAYDCTENYIMEKVLAEMRTNQLSSYFNVSFYSQLYCSQDHIH
;
A
#
# COMPACT_ATOMS: atom_id res chain seq x y z
N MET A 1 24.45 3.89 2.36
CA MET A 1 24.37 5.02 1.41
C MET A 1 24.51 4.46 -0.01
N PHE A 2 23.40 4.16 -0.69
CA PHE A 2 23.45 3.76 -2.10
C PHE A 2 23.28 5.01 -2.96
N ARG A 3 24.39 5.44 -3.57
CA ARG A 3 24.44 6.52 -4.54
C ARG A 3 24.28 5.87 -5.92
N PHE A 4 23.13 6.05 -6.57
CA PHE A 4 22.99 5.68 -7.98
C PHE A 4 23.64 6.79 -8.81
N GLU A 5 24.80 6.50 -9.38
CA GLU A 5 25.40 7.32 -10.44
C GLU A 5 24.60 7.13 -11.74
N ARG A 6 24.33 8.25 -12.43
CA ARG A 6 23.69 8.25 -13.74
C ARG A 6 24.79 8.04 -14.78
N ASP A 7 24.93 6.82 -15.27
CA ASP A 7 25.59 6.59 -16.55
C ASP A 7 24.59 6.83 -17.70
N GLY A 8 25.03 7.64 -18.65
CA GLY A 8 24.23 8.11 -19.77
C GLY A 8 24.12 7.09 -20.91
N GLY A 9 23.04 7.23 -21.69
CA GLY A 9 22.96 6.63 -23.02
C GLY A 9 21.65 5.92 -23.37
N GLU A 10 20.49 6.57 -23.22
CA GLU A 10 19.34 6.47 -24.14
C GLU A 10 18.26 7.45 -23.67
N SER A 11 17.67 8.22 -24.59
CA SER A 11 16.60 9.16 -24.28
C SER A 11 15.30 8.42 -23.98
N ILE A 12 15.20 7.82 -22.80
CA ILE A 12 13.93 7.43 -22.20
C ILE A 12 13.21 8.74 -21.88
N GLY A 13 12.14 9.03 -22.62
CA GLY A 13 11.29 10.19 -22.38
C GLY A 13 10.98 10.32 -20.89
N LYS A 14 11.12 11.53 -20.35
CA LYS A 14 10.80 11.80 -18.94
C LYS A 14 9.38 11.27 -18.65
N CYS A 15 9.26 10.17 -17.91
CA CYS A 15 8.01 9.76 -17.31
C CYS A 15 7.65 10.81 -16.25
N GLY A 16 6.93 11.86 -16.66
CA GLY A 16 6.39 12.85 -15.76
C GLY A 16 5.23 12.25 -14.98
N CYS A 17 5.48 11.87 -13.73
CA CYS A 17 4.44 11.45 -12.80
C CYS A 17 3.79 12.67 -12.15
N SER A 18 2.49 12.86 -12.37
CA SER A 18 1.73 13.97 -11.78
C SER A 18 0.74 13.43 -10.75
N VAL A 19 0.80 13.95 -9.52
CA VAL A 19 -0.09 13.55 -8.42
C VAL A 19 -1.55 13.74 -8.85
N GLY A 20 -2.37 12.70 -8.63
CA GLY A 20 -3.79 12.68 -8.96
C GLY A 20 -4.12 12.25 -10.40
N TYR A 21 -3.12 12.04 -11.26
CA TYR A 21 -3.33 11.62 -12.64
C TYR A 21 -3.03 10.13 -12.85
N TYR A 22 -3.53 9.60 -13.97
CA TYR A 22 -3.36 8.19 -14.36
C TYR A 22 -1.90 7.72 -14.41
N SER A 23 -0.96 8.63 -14.70
CA SER A 23 0.48 8.32 -14.75
C SER A 23 1.02 7.65 -13.48
N ILE A 24 0.46 7.95 -12.29
CA ILE A 24 0.88 7.28 -11.04
C ILE A 24 0.51 5.80 -11.04
N LEU A 25 -0.73 5.49 -11.42
CA LEU A 25 -1.20 4.11 -11.55
C LEU A 25 -0.44 3.39 -12.68
N GLU A 26 -0.26 4.05 -13.83
CA GLU A 26 0.41 3.50 -15.01
C GLU A 26 1.83 3.02 -14.70
N VAL A 27 2.62 3.82 -13.97
CA VAL A 27 3.98 3.41 -13.59
C VAL A 27 3.97 2.13 -12.75
N PHE A 28 3.04 1.99 -11.81
CA PHE A 28 2.92 0.76 -11.05
C PHE A 28 2.53 -0.43 -11.94
N LEU A 29 1.53 -0.26 -12.80
CA LEU A 29 1.07 -1.32 -13.72
C LEU A 29 2.20 -1.80 -14.64
N LEU A 30 3.01 -0.88 -15.18
CA LEU A 30 4.16 -1.21 -16.02
C LEU A 30 5.23 -1.98 -15.24
N CYS A 31 5.54 -1.57 -14.01
CA CYS A 31 6.49 -2.27 -13.15
C CYS A 31 6.01 -3.68 -12.80
N ALA A 32 4.73 -3.82 -12.41
CA ALA A 32 4.13 -5.11 -12.10
C ALA A 32 4.08 -6.04 -13.32
N LYS A 33 3.80 -5.52 -14.52
CA LYS A 33 3.86 -6.26 -15.77
C LYS A 33 5.26 -6.78 -16.09
N LYS A 34 6.29 -5.97 -15.87
CA LYS A 34 7.69 -6.43 -16.02
C LYS A 34 8.02 -7.54 -15.01
N LEU A 35 7.53 -7.42 -13.77
CA LEU A 35 7.81 -8.37 -12.71
C LEU A 35 7.06 -9.71 -12.87
N ILE A 36 5.82 -9.71 -13.38
CA ILE A 36 5.07 -10.95 -13.61
C ILE A 36 5.65 -11.77 -14.76
N ASN A 37 6.15 -11.09 -15.80
CA ASN A 37 6.73 -11.69 -16.99
C ASN A 37 8.17 -12.20 -16.76
N ASN A 38 8.80 -11.84 -15.64
CA ASN A 38 10.10 -12.37 -15.28
C ASN A 38 9.94 -13.76 -14.63
N SER A 39 10.29 -14.81 -15.36
CA SER A 39 10.22 -16.21 -14.90
C SER A 39 11.37 -16.62 -13.98
N GLU A 40 12.44 -15.82 -13.87
CA GLU A 40 13.59 -16.11 -13.01
C GLU A 40 13.27 -15.86 -11.52
N ILE A 41 12.26 -15.03 -11.24
CA ILE A 41 11.91 -14.59 -9.89
C ILE A 41 10.56 -15.18 -9.49
N ASN A 42 10.57 -16.13 -8.54
CA ASN A 42 9.35 -16.70 -7.96
C ASN A 42 8.91 -15.90 -6.72
N TRP A 43 8.40 -14.70 -6.93
CA TRP A 43 7.86 -13.83 -5.88
C TRP A 43 6.42 -14.22 -5.51
N ARG A 44 5.97 -13.85 -4.30
CA ARG A 44 4.60 -14.14 -3.82
C ARG A 44 3.72 -12.90 -3.68
N TYR A 45 4.32 -11.81 -3.25
CA TYR A 45 3.66 -10.52 -3.06
C TYR A 45 4.49 -9.40 -3.68
N ILE A 46 3.82 -8.40 -4.23
CA ILE A 46 4.40 -7.10 -4.59
C ILE A 46 3.91 -6.05 -3.59
N LEU A 47 4.82 -5.22 -3.10
CA LEU A 47 4.53 -4.09 -2.22
C LEU A 47 5.07 -2.83 -2.90
N ASN A 48 4.26 -1.79 -3.02
CA ASN A 48 4.74 -0.50 -3.51
C ASN A 48 5.28 0.36 -2.35
N VAL A 49 6.42 1.00 -2.55
CA VAL A 49 7.05 1.85 -1.54
C VAL A 49 7.49 3.15 -2.20
N SER A 50 7.41 4.25 -1.46
CA SER A 50 7.87 5.57 -1.88
C SER A 50 9.14 5.96 -1.10
N GLY A 51 9.95 6.86 -1.67
CA GLY A 51 11.22 7.30 -1.07
C GLY A 51 11.11 8.14 0.21
N GLN A 52 9.93 8.22 0.84
CA GLN A 52 9.69 9.02 2.05
C GLN A 52 9.04 8.17 3.16
N GLU A 53 9.21 6.86 3.06
CA GLU A 53 8.72 5.85 3.98
C GLU A 53 9.88 5.10 4.64
N LEU A 54 9.64 4.62 5.85
CA LEU A 54 10.50 3.65 6.53
C LEU A 54 9.71 2.41 6.90
N PRO A 55 10.31 1.21 6.85
CA PRO A 55 9.69 0.01 7.38
C PRO A 55 9.46 0.16 8.89
N LEU A 56 8.36 -0.41 9.37
CA LEU A 56 8.05 -0.62 10.78
C LEU A 56 8.19 -2.09 11.19
N ARG A 57 8.55 -2.95 10.23
CA ARG A 57 8.71 -4.39 10.38
C ARG A 57 10.07 -4.82 9.85
N THR A 58 10.68 -5.79 10.52
CA THR A 58 11.84 -6.49 9.97
C THR A 58 11.41 -7.35 8.78
N ASN A 59 12.37 -7.81 7.97
CA ASN A 59 12.05 -8.74 6.90
C ASN A 59 11.44 -10.05 7.44
N TRP A 60 11.90 -10.54 8.60
CA TRP A 60 11.34 -11.75 9.21
C TRP A 60 9.89 -11.53 9.66
N GLU A 61 9.61 -10.43 10.35
CA GLU A 61 8.25 -10.04 10.71
C GLU A 61 7.34 -9.89 9.49
N LEU A 62 7.84 -9.26 8.41
CA LEU A 62 7.11 -9.09 7.16
C LEU A 62 6.78 -10.45 6.51
N VAL A 63 7.72 -11.38 6.46
CA VAL A 63 7.44 -12.74 5.94
C VAL A 63 6.46 -13.48 6.85
N ALA A 64 6.58 -13.34 8.17
CA ALA A 64 5.70 -13.99 9.13
C ALA A 64 4.25 -13.49 9.01
N LEU A 65 4.04 -12.18 8.91
CA LEU A 65 2.68 -11.64 8.72
C LEU A 65 2.11 -11.95 7.33
N LEU A 66 2.91 -11.92 6.25
CA LEU A 66 2.42 -12.26 4.92
C LEU A 66 1.98 -13.73 4.83
N LYS A 67 2.58 -14.61 5.63
CA LYS A 67 2.09 -15.97 5.83
C LYS A 67 0.79 -16.00 6.66
N ALA A 68 0.71 -15.16 7.69
CA ALA A 68 -0.44 -15.11 8.59
C ALA A 68 -1.74 -14.57 7.95
N ILE A 69 -1.63 -13.67 6.96
CA ILE A 69 -2.79 -13.18 6.19
C ILE A 69 -3.33 -14.21 5.17
N ASN A 70 -2.72 -15.40 5.12
CA ASN A 70 -3.23 -16.59 4.45
C ASN A 70 -3.62 -16.42 2.96
N GLY A 71 -2.92 -15.56 2.21
CA GLY A 71 -3.21 -15.35 0.79
C GLY A 71 -4.21 -14.24 0.50
N SER A 72 -4.62 -13.44 1.49
CA SER A 72 -5.35 -12.20 1.24
C SER A 72 -4.41 -11.10 0.72
N ASN A 73 -4.98 -10.08 0.08
CA ASN A 73 -4.26 -8.84 -0.20
C ASN A 73 -4.28 -7.89 1.01
N ILE A 74 -3.39 -6.90 1.00
CA ILE A 74 -3.42 -5.76 1.92
C ILE A 74 -3.77 -4.52 1.09
N VAL A 75 -5.05 -4.13 1.11
CA VAL A 75 -5.58 -2.97 0.37
C VAL A 75 -6.51 -2.20 1.30
N GLU A 76 -6.35 -0.87 1.37
CA GLU A 76 -7.24 -0.02 2.16
C GLU A 76 -8.62 0.12 1.48
N ASN A 77 -9.67 0.21 2.28
CA ASN A 77 -11.04 0.46 1.81
C ASN A 77 -11.70 1.56 2.62
N LEU A 78 -11.83 2.74 2.05
CA LEU A 78 -12.62 3.83 2.63
C LEU A 78 -14.09 3.75 2.19
N GLY A 79 -14.40 2.94 1.18
CA GLY A 79 -15.76 2.72 0.70
C GLY A 79 -16.22 3.73 -0.36
N PRO A 80 -17.47 3.58 -0.84
CA PRO A 80 -18.03 4.41 -1.91
C PRO A 80 -18.41 5.83 -1.45
N GLY A 81 -18.41 6.13 -0.15
CA GLY A 81 -18.76 7.47 0.33
C GLY A 81 -17.67 8.52 0.12
N HIS A 82 -16.43 8.10 -0.13
CA HIS A 82 -15.27 9.00 -0.11
C HIS A 82 -14.87 9.46 -1.51
N ASN A 83 -15.00 10.77 -1.75
CA ASN A 83 -14.64 11.43 -3.01
C ASN A 83 -15.35 10.84 -4.26
N PRO A 84 -16.69 10.70 -4.24
CA PRO A 84 -17.47 10.13 -5.33
C PRO A 84 -17.28 10.85 -6.67
N GLU A 85 -16.94 12.15 -6.64
CA GLU A 85 -16.66 12.96 -7.82
C GLU A 85 -15.48 12.45 -8.66
N ARG A 86 -14.65 11.56 -8.09
CA ARG A 86 -13.46 10.99 -8.74
C ARG A 86 -13.74 9.74 -9.57
N TRP A 87 -14.94 9.17 -9.50
CA TRP A 87 -15.22 7.96 -10.28
C TRP A 87 -15.24 8.24 -11.79
N PRO A 88 -14.79 7.28 -12.61
CA PRO A 88 -14.92 7.37 -14.04
C PRO A 88 -16.38 7.55 -14.47
N ASN A 89 -16.64 8.52 -15.34
CA ASN A 89 -17.96 8.75 -15.92
C ASN A 89 -18.13 7.91 -17.19
N LYS A 90 -18.05 6.58 -17.04
CA LYS A 90 -18.19 5.60 -18.12
C LYS A 90 -19.11 4.47 -17.68
N ASN A 91 -20.05 4.11 -18.55
CA ASN A 91 -20.90 2.95 -18.34
C ASN A 91 -20.08 1.68 -18.56
N LEU A 92 -20.02 0.84 -17.53
CA LEU A 92 -19.38 -0.47 -17.60
C LEU A 92 -20.39 -1.55 -18.03
N THR A 93 -19.90 -2.65 -18.58
CA THR A 93 -20.73 -3.79 -18.99
C THR A 93 -21.26 -4.63 -17.81
N PHE A 94 -20.83 -4.33 -16.59
CA PHE A 94 -21.22 -5.01 -15.35
C PHE A 94 -21.39 -4.01 -14.20
N PRO A 95 -22.22 -4.34 -13.19
CA PRO A 95 -22.34 -3.51 -12.00
C PRO A 95 -21.04 -3.52 -11.19
N ILE A 96 -20.61 -2.35 -10.75
CA ILE A 96 -19.46 -2.18 -9.86
C ILE A 96 -19.81 -1.22 -8.73
N ILE A 97 -19.26 -1.47 -7.54
CA ILE A 97 -19.21 -0.49 -6.47
C ILE A 97 -17.80 0.10 -6.46
N TRP A 98 -17.68 1.34 -6.91
CA TRP A 98 -16.42 2.05 -6.82
C TRP A 98 -16.05 2.28 -5.36
N SER A 99 -14.80 1.98 -5.00
CA SER A 99 -14.35 2.22 -3.63
C SER A 99 -13.00 2.92 -3.60
N LYS A 100 -12.91 3.97 -2.80
CA LYS A 100 -11.66 4.66 -2.51
C LYS A 100 -10.82 3.84 -1.55
N GLY A 101 -9.51 3.84 -1.75
CA GLY A 101 -8.52 3.31 -0.81
C GLY A 101 -7.24 4.15 -0.85
N SER A 102 -6.12 3.48 -0.58
CA SER A 102 -4.78 4.03 -0.73
C SER A 102 -4.09 3.39 -1.93
N PHE A 103 -3.21 4.15 -2.58
CA PHE A 103 -2.27 3.59 -3.54
C PHE A 103 -1.34 2.55 -2.91
N TYR A 104 -1.10 2.66 -1.61
CA TYR A 104 -0.24 1.77 -0.85
C TYR A 104 -0.90 0.40 -0.62
N MET A 105 -0.31 -0.67 -1.15
CA MET A 105 -0.84 -2.04 -1.01
C MET A 105 0.25 -3.11 -0.88
N ALA A 106 -0.18 -4.32 -0.57
CA ALA A 106 0.55 -5.56 -0.82
C ALA A 106 -0.38 -6.50 -1.60
N LEU A 107 0.00 -6.87 -2.82
CA LEU A 107 -0.83 -7.68 -3.73
C LEU A 107 -0.16 -9.03 -3.97
N ARG A 108 -0.94 -10.11 -3.92
CA ARG A 108 -0.46 -11.44 -4.29
C ARG A 108 -0.20 -11.55 -5.80
N ARG A 109 0.70 -12.46 -6.17
CA ARG A 109 1.19 -12.59 -7.55
C ARG A 109 0.11 -12.88 -8.59
N ASP A 110 -0.85 -13.73 -8.29
CA ASP A 110 -1.98 -14.07 -9.15
C ASP A 110 -3.08 -13.00 -9.17
N PHE A 111 -3.22 -12.15 -8.15
CA PHE A 111 -4.01 -10.91 -8.28
C PHE A 111 -3.41 -9.99 -9.34
N VAL A 112 -2.07 -9.92 -9.39
CA VAL A 112 -1.35 -9.17 -10.42
C VAL A 112 -1.52 -9.75 -11.82
N ASP A 113 -1.58 -11.07 -11.93
CA ASP A 113 -1.93 -11.73 -13.19
C ASP A 113 -3.39 -11.47 -13.57
N PHE A 114 -4.31 -11.60 -12.61
CA PHE A 114 -5.75 -11.40 -12.78
C PHE A 114 -6.07 -10.05 -13.43
N TYR A 115 -5.61 -8.93 -12.86
CA TYR A 115 -6.02 -7.63 -13.41
C TYR A 115 -5.41 -7.32 -14.78
N GLN A 116 -4.37 -8.06 -15.21
CA GLN A 116 -3.78 -7.89 -16.54
C GLN A 116 -4.54 -8.67 -17.62
N ASN A 117 -5.17 -9.79 -17.23
CA ASN A 117 -5.78 -10.73 -18.17
C ASN A 117 -7.31 -10.72 -18.11
N ASP A 118 -7.91 -10.29 -17.00
CA ASP A 118 -9.36 -10.30 -16.82
C ASP A 118 -10.03 -9.15 -17.61
N PRO A 119 -11.06 -9.44 -18.43
CA PRO A 119 -11.71 -8.43 -19.26
C PRO A 119 -12.42 -7.35 -18.44
N LYS A 120 -12.97 -7.67 -17.26
CA LYS A 120 -13.65 -6.70 -16.41
C LYS A 120 -12.65 -5.76 -15.75
N ALA A 121 -11.53 -6.29 -15.25
CA ALA A 121 -10.45 -5.47 -14.70
C ALA A 121 -9.86 -4.51 -15.76
N ASN A 122 -9.66 -5.00 -16.99
CA ASN A 122 -9.22 -4.18 -18.12
C ASN A 122 -10.25 -3.10 -18.48
N GLU A 123 -11.55 -3.41 -18.45
CA GLU A 123 -12.60 -2.41 -18.69
C GLU A 123 -12.59 -1.28 -17.65
N LEU A 124 -12.30 -1.58 -16.37
CA LEU A 124 -12.11 -0.57 -15.33
C LEU A 124 -10.90 0.32 -15.61
N LEU A 125 -9.76 -0.27 -16.02
CA LEU A 125 -8.57 0.50 -16.39
C LEU A 125 -8.85 1.41 -17.59
N ASP A 126 -9.53 0.91 -18.61
CA ASP A 126 -9.89 1.69 -19.79
C ASP A 126 -10.83 2.85 -19.45
N ALA A 127 -11.72 2.66 -18.47
CA ALA A 127 -12.57 3.73 -17.96
C ALA A 127 -11.73 4.84 -17.28
N MET A 128 -10.77 4.47 -16.44
CA MET A 128 -9.86 5.43 -15.80
C MET A 128 -8.93 6.12 -16.80
N LYS A 129 -8.41 5.37 -17.78
CA LYS A 129 -7.50 5.88 -18.80
C LYS A 129 -8.18 6.85 -19.76
N ALA A 130 -9.45 6.63 -20.09
CA ALA A 130 -10.23 7.58 -20.91
C ALA A 130 -10.31 8.99 -20.28
N GLU A 131 -10.13 9.09 -18.96
CA GLU A 131 -10.12 10.33 -18.20
C GLU A 131 -8.73 10.66 -17.64
N GLU A 132 -7.65 10.16 -18.27
CA GLU A 132 -6.27 10.33 -17.78
C GLU A 132 -5.80 11.79 -17.65
N HIS A 133 -6.48 12.71 -18.35
CA HIS A 133 -6.26 14.15 -18.32
C HIS A 133 -6.94 14.84 -17.13
N LEU A 134 -7.74 14.13 -16.33
CA LEU A 134 -8.42 14.65 -15.15
C LEU A 134 -7.70 14.18 -13.87
N PRO A 135 -7.57 15.03 -12.83
CA PRO A 135 -6.94 14.68 -11.56
C PRO A 135 -7.89 13.85 -10.67
N LYS A 136 -8.23 12.63 -11.10
CA LYS A 136 -9.21 11.75 -10.44
C LYS A 136 -8.60 10.70 -9.49
N HIS A 137 -7.30 10.70 -9.27
CA HIS A 137 -6.59 9.77 -8.37
C HIS A 137 -6.94 8.28 -8.63
N PRO A 138 -6.78 7.78 -9.86
CA PRO A 138 -7.11 6.37 -10.18
C PRO A 138 -6.25 5.37 -9.38
N ASP A 139 -5.07 5.81 -8.91
CA ASP A 139 -4.18 5.07 -8.03
C ASP A 139 -4.80 4.78 -6.64
N GLU A 140 -5.70 5.63 -6.16
CA GLU A 140 -6.49 5.45 -4.93
C GLU A 140 -7.82 4.72 -5.18
N LEU A 141 -8.10 4.26 -6.41
CA LEU A 141 -9.42 3.72 -6.78
C LEU A 141 -9.34 2.30 -7.35
N PHE A 142 -8.37 2.02 -8.21
CA PHE A 142 -8.33 0.78 -9.00
C PHE A 142 -8.24 -0.48 -8.13
N PHE A 143 -7.21 -0.55 -7.27
CA PHE A 143 -6.94 -1.75 -6.48
C PHE A 143 -7.97 -1.97 -5.37
N SER A 144 -8.44 -0.90 -4.73
CA SER A 144 -9.53 -0.98 -3.74
C SER A 144 -10.83 -1.45 -4.38
N THR A 145 -11.19 -0.93 -5.55
CA THR A 145 -12.37 -1.39 -6.29
C THR A 145 -12.27 -2.88 -6.63
N LEU A 146 -11.14 -3.33 -7.18
CA LEU A 146 -10.95 -4.76 -7.47
C LEU A 146 -10.99 -5.64 -6.21
N ASN A 147 -10.39 -5.18 -5.10
CA ASN A 147 -10.23 -5.99 -3.89
C ASN A 147 -11.50 -6.11 -3.05
N TYR A 148 -12.47 -5.20 -3.20
CA TYR A 148 -13.70 -5.16 -2.41
C TYR A 148 -14.97 -5.34 -3.27
N ASN A 149 -14.82 -5.84 -4.49
CA ASN A 149 -15.93 -6.32 -5.33
C ASN A 149 -15.79 -7.84 -5.56
N PRO A 150 -16.28 -8.69 -4.63
CA PRO A 150 -16.04 -10.13 -4.67
C PRO A 150 -16.60 -10.83 -5.91
N LEU A 151 -17.62 -10.25 -6.55
CA LEU A 151 -18.19 -10.76 -7.81
C LEU A 151 -17.22 -10.69 -9.00
N LEU A 152 -16.12 -9.96 -8.89
CA LEU A 152 -15.05 -9.96 -9.87
C LEU A 152 -14.16 -11.21 -9.77
N GLY A 153 -14.19 -11.94 -8.65
CA GLY A 153 -13.41 -13.17 -8.48
C GLY A 153 -11.90 -12.94 -8.34
N ALA A 154 -11.46 -11.72 -8.00
CA ALA A 154 -10.05 -11.38 -7.94
C ALA A 154 -9.34 -12.17 -6.80
N PRO A 155 -8.19 -12.84 -7.06
CA PRO A 155 -7.49 -13.63 -6.06
C PRO A 155 -7.07 -12.81 -4.83
N GLY A 156 -7.37 -13.31 -3.63
CA GLY A 156 -7.06 -12.63 -2.37
C GLY A 156 -7.94 -11.42 -2.05
N ALA A 157 -8.95 -11.13 -2.88
CA ALA A 157 -9.95 -10.09 -2.61
C ALA A 157 -10.87 -10.50 -1.45
N CYS A 158 -11.34 -9.52 -0.68
CA CYS A 158 -12.21 -9.77 0.46
C CYS A 158 -13.60 -10.20 -0.03
N LYS A 159 -14.20 -11.19 0.62
CA LYS A 159 -15.54 -11.71 0.25
C LYS A 159 -16.69 -10.81 0.68
N GLU A 160 -16.46 -10.01 1.70
CA GLU A 160 -17.37 -8.98 2.16
C GLU A 160 -16.69 -7.61 2.12
N GLU A 161 -17.51 -6.57 2.02
CA GLU A 161 -17.04 -5.19 2.12
C GLU A 161 -16.80 -4.83 3.59
N TYR A 162 -15.56 -4.50 3.93
CA TYR A 162 -15.19 -3.94 5.23
C TYR A 162 -14.58 -2.56 5.02
N ILE A 163 -15.11 -1.55 5.68
CA ILE A 163 -14.55 -0.19 5.66
C ILE A 163 -13.47 -0.10 6.74
N THR A 164 -12.32 0.47 6.37
CA THR A 164 -11.20 0.73 7.27
C THR A 164 -11.68 1.47 8.51
N SER A 165 -11.32 0.96 9.68
CA SER A 165 -11.74 1.52 10.97
C SER A 165 -10.58 1.57 11.96
N ASP A 166 -10.49 2.69 12.68
CA ASP A 166 -9.60 2.83 13.84
C ASP A 166 -10.18 2.18 15.11
N PHE A 167 -11.49 1.89 15.12
CA PHE A 167 -12.20 1.35 16.28
C PHE A 167 -12.34 -0.17 16.23
N ASP A 168 -12.50 -0.73 15.02
CA ASP A 168 -12.49 -2.17 14.80
C ASP A 168 -11.11 -2.61 14.30
N ILE A 169 -10.33 -3.18 15.21
CA ILE A 169 -8.96 -3.65 14.93
C ILE A 169 -8.90 -4.69 13.81
N ARG A 170 -9.98 -5.43 13.54
CA ARG A 170 -10.03 -6.45 12.48
C ARG A 170 -10.24 -5.83 11.10
N ALA A 171 -10.73 -4.59 11.05
CA ALA A 171 -10.86 -3.79 9.84
C ALA A 171 -9.73 -2.76 9.69
N MET A 172 -8.68 -2.83 10.51
CA MET A 172 -7.56 -1.88 10.43
C MET A 172 -6.78 -2.05 9.13
N TYR A 173 -6.49 -0.93 8.44
CA TYR A 173 -5.55 -0.93 7.33
C TYR A 173 -4.11 -0.99 7.85
N ILE A 174 -3.45 -2.13 7.62
CA ILE A 174 -2.09 -2.40 8.12
C ILE A 174 -0.98 -1.99 7.16
N GLY A 175 -1.30 -1.48 5.97
CA GLY A 175 -0.26 -1.18 4.99
C GLY A 175 0.67 -0.10 5.53
N ARG A 176 0.16 1.13 5.70
CA ARG A 176 0.97 2.31 6.02
C ARG A 176 0.38 3.04 7.22
N PHE A 177 1.23 3.34 8.20
CA PHE A 177 0.91 4.33 9.22
C PHE A 177 1.05 5.72 8.63
N VAL A 178 -0.07 6.43 8.47
CA VAL A 178 -0.13 7.83 8.01
C VAL A 178 -0.80 8.69 9.08
N ARG A 179 -0.18 9.82 9.45
CA ARG A 179 -0.86 10.83 10.27
C ARG A 179 -1.47 11.91 9.37
N TRP A 180 -2.77 11.81 9.12
CA TRP A 180 -3.52 12.84 8.42
C TRP A 180 -3.65 14.13 9.25
N ALA A 181 -3.76 15.27 8.57
CA ALA A 181 -3.82 16.61 9.15
C ALA A 181 -5.19 16.97 9.74
N ASP A 182 -6.18 16.08 9.61
CA ASP A 182 -7.47 16.12 10.31
C ASP A 182 -7.32 15.91 11.84
N ARG A 183 -6.17 15.42 12.29
CA ARG A 183 -5.82 15.26 13.71
C ARG A 183 -4.75 16.25 14.14
N PRO A 184 -4.63 16.56 15.45
CA PRO A 184 -3.63 17.50 15.96
C PRO A 184 -2.19 17.11 15.55
N CYS A 185 -1.60 17.91 14.67
CA CYS A 185 -0.22 17.77 14.21
C CYS A 185 0.73 18.54 15.16
N ARG A 186 0.98 17.98 16.35
CA ARG A 186 1.77 18.65 17.41
C ARG A 186 3.22 18.85 16.96
N ARG A 187 3.66 20.13 16.95
CA ARG A 187 4.98 20.61 16.45
C ARG A 187 5.21 20.40 14.94
N GLY A 188 4.24 19.81 14.25
CA GLY A 188 4.48 19.12 12.99
C GLY A 188 4.28 19.98 11.75
N LYS A 189 5.16 19.78 10.77
CA LYS A 189 5.01 20.34 9.42
C LYS A 189 4.00 19.47 8.65
N ILE A 190 3.06 20.09 7.96
CA ILE A 190 2.08 19.41 7.10
C ILE A 190 2.54 19.53 5.63
N ARG A 191 2.41 18.44 4.87
CA ARG A 191 2.63 18.43 3.42
C ARG A 191 1.58 17.54 2.76
N ASN A 192 0.83 18.10 1.81
CA ASN A 192 -0.24 17.41 1.07
C ASN A 192 -1.27 16.73 2.00
N GLY A 193 -1.69 17.42 3.06
CA GLY A 193 -2.64 16.87 4.04
C GLY A 193 -2.06 15.83 5.01
N ILE A 194 -0.77 15.50 4.91
CA ILE A 194 -0.08 14.56 5.81
C ILE A 194 0.78 15.33 6.79
N CYS A 195 0.62 15.06 8.08
CA CYS A 195 1.51 15.51 9.14
C CYS A 195 2.81 14.70 9.09
N LEU A 196 3.94 15.37 8.87
CA LEU A 196 5.24 14.73 8.79
C LEU A 196 5.61 14.10 10.14
N ILE A 197 6.22 12.92 10.09
CA ILE A 197 6.68 12.21 11.28
C ILE A 197 7.89 12.93 11.84
N GLY A 198 7.79 13.33 13.11
CA GLY A 198 8.83 13.99 13.88
C GLY A 198 9.02 13.34 15.25
N ILE A 199 9.85 13.95 16.09
CA ILE A 199 10.24 13.49 17.43
C ILE A 199 9.02 13.21 18.31
N SER A 200 7.99 14.05 18.21
CA SER A 200 6.76 13.92 19.00
C SER A 200 6.00 12.62 18.74
N MET A 201 6.22 11.96 17.60
CA MET A 201 5.56 10.71 17.22
C MET A 201 6.39 9.46 17.52
N LEU A 202 7.68 9.59 17.83
CA LEU A 202 8.59 8.47 18.11
C LEU A 202 8.05 7.50 19.17
N PRO A 203 7.45 7.94 20.30
CA PRO A 203 6.89 7.01 21.29
C PRO A 203 5.75 6.12 20.78
N SER A 204 5.15 6.46 19.64
CA SER A 204 4.11 5.64 19.01
C SER A 204 4.66 4.62 18.03
N ILE A 205 5.87 4.82 17.48
CA ILE A 205 6.46 3.98 16.44
C ILE A 205 6.54 2.49 16.85
N PRO A 206 7.05 2.12 18.06
CA PRO A 206 7.11 0.72 18.47
C PRO A 206 5.75 0.05 18.71
N LYS A 207 4.67 0.85 18.83
CA LYS A 207 3.31 0.37 19.13
C LYS A 207 2.47 0.17 17.86
N ARG A 208 3.00 0.54 16.70
CA ARG A 208 2.32 0.45 15.41
C ARG A 208 2.21 -0.98 14.94
N MET A 209 1.08 -1.30 14.30
CA MET A 209 0.78 -2.60 13.70
C MET A 209 1.06 -2.63 12.18
N GLU A 210 1.30 -1.47 11.59
CA GLU A 210 1.46 -1.24 10.17
C GLU A 210 2.83 -1.70 9.63
N LEU A 211 2.93 -1.92 8.31
CA LEU A 211 4.16 -2.39 7.66
C LEU A 211 5.21 -1.28 7.51
N PHE A 212 4.75 -0.09 7.15
CA PHE A 212 5.58 1.08 6.88
C PHE A 212 5.00 2.32 7.56
N ALA A 213 5.83 3.34 7.76
CA ALA A 213 5.42 4.65 8.25
C ALA A 213 5.66 5.73 7.19
N ASN A 214 4.67 6.60 7.02
CA ASN A 214 4.69 7.73 6.10
C ASN A 214 4.18 9.00 6.84
N LYS A 215 4.83 10.16 6.76
CA LYS A 215 5.89 10.56 5.83
C LYS A 215 7.08 11.18 6.56
N PHE A 216 8.29 10.74 6.23
CA PHE A 216 9.52 11.36 6.69
C PHE A 216 10.01 12.45 5.73
N SER A 217 10.88 13.33 6.22
CA SER A 217 11.50 14.38 5.41
C SER A 217 12.84 14.79 6.01
N GLU A 218 13.90 14.78 5.20
CA GLU A 218 15.23 15.26 5.60
C GLU A 218 15.18 16.70 6.15
N ASN A 219 14.28 17.53 5.60
CA ASN A 219 14.09 18.93 6.00
C ASN A 219 13.14 19.15 7.20
N PHE A 220 12.78 18.09 7.94
CA PHE A 220 11.91 18.19 9.11
C PHE A 220 12.25 17.11 10.13
N GLU A 221 12.92 17.51 11.22
CA GLU A 221 13.30 16.64 12.34
C GLU A 221 13.93 15.29 11.89
N PRO A 222 15.06 15.30 11.14
CA PRO A 222 15.68 14.09 10.59
C PRO A 222 16.03 13.03 11.65
N ILE A 223 16.26 13.45 12.90
CA ILE A 223 16.45 12.53 14.03
C ILE A 223 15.28 11.54 14.21
N ALA A 224 14.06 11.91 13.79
CA ALA A 224 12.92 10.99 13.83
C ALA A 224 13.05 9.84 12.82
N TYR A 225 13.66 10.11 11.66
CA TYR A 225 14.04 9.08 10.69
C TYR A 225 15.12 8.19 11.31
N ASP A 226 16.21 8.78 11.82
CA ASP A 226 17.35 8.04 12.38
C ASP A 226 16.94 7.14 13.56
N CYS A 227 16.11 7.65 14.48
CA CYS A 227 15.60 6.85 15.60
C CYS A 227 14.69 5.70 15.13
N THR A 228 13.90 5.91 14.08
CA THR A 228 13.04 4.85 13.52
C THR A 228 13.88 3.78 12.82
N GLU A 229 14.90 4.18 12.06
CA GLU A 229 15.86 3.27 11.44
C GLU A 229 16.63 2.47 12.48
N ASN A 230 17.17 3.12 13.52
CA ASN A 230 17.87 2.46 14.61
C ASN A 230 16.96 1.46 15.34
N TYR A 231 15.70 1.81 15.60
CA TYR A 231 14.72 0.90 16.21
C TYR A 231 14.55 -0.39 15.40
N ILE A 232 14.43 -0.29 14.07
CA ILE A 232 14.32 -1.48 13.21
C ILE A 232 15.62 -2.27 13.18
N MET A 233 16.77 -1.60 13.12
CA MET A 233 18.07 -2.25 13.13
C MET A 233 18.31 -3.03 14.44
N GLU A 234 17.96 -2.45 15.59
CA GLU A 234 18.04 -3.14 16.87
C GLU A 234 17.18 -4.40 16.91
N LYS A 235 15.98 -4.37 16.32
CA LYS A 235 15.12 -5.56 16.19
C LYS A 235 15.77 -6.63 15.33
N VAL A 236 16.32 -6.28 14.17
CA VAL A 236 17.03 -7.23 13.30
C VAL A 236 18.20 -7.86 14.04
N LEU A 237 19.01 -7.05 14.73
CA LEU A 237 20.15 -7.56 15.51
C LEU A 237 19.71 -8.46 16.67
N ALA A 238 18.58 -8.17 17.31
CA ALA A 238 18.00 -9.03 18.34
C ALA A 238 17.55 -10.37 17.75
N GLU A 239 16.79 -10.35 16.64
CA GLU A 239 16.35 -11.54 15.91
C GLU A 239 17.52 -12.44 15.50
N MET A 240 18.61 -11.86 14.99
CA MET A 240 19.82 -12.60 14.62
C MET A 240 20.53 -13.24 15.82
N ARG A 241 20.51 -12.58 16.99
CA ARG A 241 21.16 -13.09 18.21
C ARG A 241 20.37 -14.19 18.89
N THR A 242 19.05 -14.02 18.98
CA THR A 242 18.16 -14.95 19.70
C THR A 242 17.61 -16.05 18.78
N ASN A 243 17.69 -15.86 17.46
CA ASN A 243 17.03 -16.67 16.45
C ASN A 243 15.52 -16.81 16.73
N GLN A 244 14.90 -15.73 17.20
CA GLN A 244 13.48 -15.66 17.53
C GLN A 244 12.92 -14.30 17.12
N LEU A 245 11.67 -14.29 16.65
CA LEU A 245 10.91 -13.06 16.48
C LEU A 245 10.71 -12.36 17.84
N SER A 246 10.61 -11.03 17.80
CA SER A 246 10.32 -10.23 19.00
C SER A 246 9.06 -10.73 19.71
N SER A 247 9.10 -10.85 21.04
CA SER A 247 7.91 -11.17 21.85
C SER A 247 6.82 -10.10 21.77
N TYR A 248 7.16 -8.90 21.31
CA TYR A 248 6.20 -7.82 21.04
C TYR A 248 5.54 -7.92 19.66
N PHE A 249 5.99 -8.83 18.79
CA PHE A 249 5.39 -9.05 17.48
C PHE A 249 4.22 -10.03 17.56
N ASN A 250 3.00 -9.49 17.57
CA ASN A 250 1.78 -10.28 17.60
C ASN A 250 1.39 -10.74 16.18
N VAL A 251 1.87 -11.92 15.77
CA VAL A 251 1.51 -12.51 14.47
C VAL A 251 0.01 -12.83 14.36
N SER A 252 -0.64 -13.23 15.46
CA SER A 252 -2.04 -13.63 15.49
C SER A 252 -2.98 -12.49 15.10
N PHE A 253 -2.63 -11.25 15.44
CA PHE A 253 -3.37 -10.06 15.00
C PHE A 253 -3.60 -10.06 13.48
N TYR A 254 -2.55 -10.33 12.69
CA TYR A 254 -2.65 -10.30 11.23
C TYR A 254 -3.54 -11.41 10.67
N SER A 255 -3.54 -12.58 11.31
CA SER A 255 -4.43 -13.70 10.93
C SER A 255 -5.91 -13.47 11.29
N GLN A 256 -6.20 -12.47 12.12
CA GLN A 256 -7.55 -12.19 12.63
C GLN A 256 -8.25 -11.03 11.91
N LEU A 257 -7.56 -10.33 11.01
CA LEU A 257 -8.17 -9.32 10.16
C LEU A 257 -9.28 -9.97 9.32
N TYR A 258 -10.36 -9.23 9.05
CA TYR A 258 -11.51 -9.79 8.34
C TYR A 258 -11.10 -10.39 6.99
N CYS A 259 -10.37 -9.63 6.17
CA CYS A 259 -9.92 -10.10 4.86
C CYS A 259 -8.90 -11.26 4.94
N SER A 260 -8.12 -11.35 6.02
CA SER A 260 -7.23 -12.50 6.23
C SER A 260 -8.02 -13.81 6.43
N GLN A 261 -9.20 -13.72 7.05
CA GLN A 261 -10.05 -14.87 7.36
C GLN A 261 -11.07 -15.16 6.26
N ASP A 262 -11.55 -14.14 5.55
CA ASP A 262 -12.61 -14.26 4.57
C ASP A 262 -12.25 -13.53 3.26
N HIS A 263 -11.53 -14.26 2.39
CA HIS A 263 -11.13 -13.82 1.06
C HIS A 263 -11.34 -14.92 0.01
N ILE A 264 -11.22 -14.52 -1.25
CA ILE A 264 -11.22 -15.39 -2.42
C ILE A 264 -9.84 -16.05 -2.55
N HIS A 265 -9.78 -17.39 -2.59
CA HIS A 265 -8.52 -18.12 -2.68
C HIS A 265 -7.95 -18.18 -4.10
#